data_AF-A0A9P0KTR5-F1
#
_entry.id   AF-A0A9P0KTR5-F1
#
_cell.length_a   1.000
_cell.length_b   1.000
_cell.length_c   1.000
_cell.angle_alpha   90.00
_cell.angle_beta   90.00
_cell.angle_gamma   90.00
#
_symmetry.space_group_name_H-M   'P 1'
#
loop_
_entity.id
_entity.type
_entity.pdbx_description
1 polymer ?
#
loop_
_entity_poly.entity_id
_entity_poly.type
_entity_poly.pdbx_seq_one_letter_code
_entity_poly.pdbx_strand_id
1 'polypeptide(L)'
;MVNLQLQGDSLYLIKTKSILSAFSARVKLMKQNIGRGEFSQFPNLSQTSCQEDDVQHLNALYSDFESRFEDILTMVIPPWIINPYGDIEETNVIIQEELTELSTNEELKVQFKNGYQQFWLQNNIPVTYPVLWNIARKFLISFPSSYLVERGFSAVTNLLTKKRNRLDIISRGDLRLTLTKLTPNVDNLLLKHQVHPSH
;
A
#
# COMPACT_ATOMS: atom_id res chain seq x y z
N MET A 1 -12.05 2.87 -10.96
CA MET A 1 -11.74 3.85 -9.90
C MET A 1 -11.01 3.20 -8.71
N VAL A 2 -11.48 2.08 -8.14
CA VAL A 2 -10.75 1.35 -7.05
C VAL A 2 -9.54 0.56 -7.53
N ASN A 3 -9.66 -0.16 -8.66
CA ASN A 3 -8.57 -1.00 -9.16
C ASN A 3 -7.26 -0.21 -9.35
N LEU A 4 -7.35 0.99 -9.93
CA LEU A 4 -6.20 1.89 -10.08
C LEU A 4 -5.63 2.36 -8.74
N GLN A 5 -6.46 2.53 -7.70
CA GLN A 5 -6.01 2.91 -6.37
C GLN A 5 -5.30 1.76 -5.64
N LEU A 6 -5.58 0.51 -6.02
CA LEU A 6 -4.90 -0.69 -5.53
C LEU A 6 -3.64 -1.05 -6.34
N GLN A 7 -3.25 -0.19 -7.28
CA GLN A 7 -2.03 -0.31 -8.07
C GLN A 7 -1.02 0.77 -7.63
N GLY A 8 0.22 0.37 -7.40
CA GLY A 8 1.32 1.30 -7.09
C GLY A 8 2.30 0.79 -6.03
N ASP A 9 3.40 1.53 -5.89
CA ASP A 9 4.55 1.18 -5.03
C ASP A 9 4.35 1.47 -3.54
N SER A 10 3.34 2.26 -3.21
CA SER A 10 3.10 2.78 -1.86
C SER A 10 1.78 2.28 -1.32
N LEU A 11 1.48 1.01 -1.57
CA LEU A 11 0.29 0.33 -1.07
C LEU A 11 0.67 -0.66 0.03
N TYR A 12 -0.04 -0.55 1.15
CA TYR A 12 0.13 -1.36 2.36
C TYR A 12 -1.23 -1.51 3.03
N LEU A 13 -1.36 -2.41 4.01
CA LEU A 13 -2.66 -2.86 4.52
C LEU A 13 -3.54 -1.73 5.05
N ILE A 14 -2.97 -0.76 5.76
CA ILE A 14 -3.71 0.40 6.30
C ILE A 14 -4.33 1.22 5.16
N LYS A 15 -3.54 1.51 4.11
CA LYS A 15 -4.00 2.26 2.94
C LYS A 15 -5.04 1.48 2.15
N THR A 16 -4.83 0.17 1.98
CA THR A 16 -5.81 -0.71 1.31
C THR A 16 -7.13 -0.73 2.07
N LYS A 17 -7.11 -0.90 3.40
CA LYS A 17 -8.32 -0.85 4.22
C LYS A 17 -9.10 0.44 4.01
N SER A 18 -8.41 1.59 3.99
CA SER A 18 -9.03 2.89 3.72
C SER A 18 -9.72 2.93 2.34
N ILE A 19 -9.02 2.48 1.29
CA ILE A 19 -9.57 2.43 -0.09
C ILE A 19 -10.80 1.52 -0.17
N LEU A 20 -10.73 0.32 0.40
CA LEU A 20 -11.82 -0.65 0.37
C LEU A 20 -13.02 -0.18 1.21
N SER A 21 -12.77 0.42 2.38
CA SER A 21 -13.82 0.98 3.23
C SER A 21 -14.55 2.13 2.54
N ALA A 22 -13.81 3.03 1.88
CA ALA A 22 -14.39 4.13 1.11
C ALA A 22 -15.23 3.63 -0.07
N PHE A 23 -14.80 2.55 -0.74
CA PHE A 23 -15.60 1.92 -1.79
C PHE A 23 -16.87 1.28 -1.25
N SER A 24 -16.78 0.48 -0.18
CA SER A 24 -17.95 -0.12 0.48
C SER A 24 -18.97 0.96 0.89
N ALA A 25 -18.51 2.05 1.51
CA ALA A 25 -19.35 3.19 1.86
C ALA A 25 -20.01 3.84 0.63
N ARG A 26 -19.29 3.96 -0.48
CA ARG A 26 -19.84 4.50 -1.74
C ARG A 26 -20.93 3.60 -2.32
N VAL A 27 -20.73 2.27 -2.31
CA VAL A 27 -21.75 1.31 -2.79
C VAL A 27 -23.00 1.36 -1.91
N LYS A 28 -22.84 1.45 -0.58
CA LYS A 28 -23.97 1.69 0.35
C LYS A 28 -24.75 2.95 0.00
N LEU A 29 -24.05 4.05 -0.24
CA LEU A 29 -24.67 5.33 -0.60
C LEU A 29 -25.42 5.23 -1.93
N MET A 30 -24.83 4.59 -2.94
CA MET A 30 -25.46 4.37 -4.25
C MET A 30 -26.77 3.59 -4.11
N LYS A 31 -26.79 2.53 -3.31
CA LYS A 31 -28.00 1.76 -2.99
C LYS A 31 -29.08 2.63 -2.34
N GLN A 32 -28.72 3.46 -1.38
CA GLN A 32 -29.67 4.36 -0.71
C GLN A 32 -30.26 5.40 -1.66
N ASN A 33 -29.44 5.95 -2.56
CA ASN A 33 -29.87 6.95 -3.52
C ASN A 33 -30.83 6.36 -4.56
N ILE A 34 -30.55 5.15 -5.07
CA ILE A 34 -31.47 4.46 -5.98
C ILE A 34 -32.81 4.19 -5.30
N GLY A 35 -32.81 3.76 -4.03
CA GLY A 35 -34.05 3.58 -3.26
C GLY A 35 -34.86 4.88 -3.06
N ARG A 36 -34.23 6.05 -3.20
CA ARG A 36 -34.88 7.37 -3.17
C ARG A 36 -35.28 7.89 -4.56
N GLY A 37 -34.95 7.17 -5.63
CA GLY A 37 -35.13 7.63 -7.01
C GLY A 37 -34.09 8.67 -7.45
N GLU A 38 -32.97 8.80 -6.74
CA GLU A 38 -31.91 9.76 -7.02
C GLU A 38 -30.78 9.14 -7.86
N PHE A 39 -30.72 9.51 -9.14
CA PHE A 39 -29.80 8.92 -10.13
C PHE A 39 -28.66 9.84 -10.57
N SER A 40 -28.45 10.97 -9.89
CA SER A 40 -27.40 11.95 -10.23
C SER A 40 -25.98 11.38 -10.32
N GLN A 41 -25.73 10.26 -9.62
CA GLN A 41 -24.45 9.54 -9.62
C GLN A 41 -24.29 8.60 -10.83
N PHE A 42 -25.35 8.40 -11.61
CA PHE A 42 -25.42 7.48 -12.72
C PHE A 42 -26.00 8.18 -13.97
N PRO A 43 -25.17 8.92 -14.73
CA PRO A 43 -25.65 9.74 -15.86
C PRO A 43 -26.46 8.96 -16.91
N ASN A 44 -26.15 7.67 -17.09
CA ASN A 44 -26.86 6.79 -18.01
C ASN A 44 -28.18 6.26 -17.42
N LEU A 45 -28.20 5.95 -16.11
CA LEU A 45 -29.43 5.55 -15.42
C LEU A 45 -30.35 6.73 -15.16
N SER A 46 -29.86 7.97 -15.08
CA SER A 46 -30.75 9.14 -15.00
C SER A 46 -31.53 9.39 -16.31
N GLN A 47 -31.09 8.81 -17.42
CA GLN A 47 -31.76 8.92 -18.73
C GLN A 47 -32.73 7.76 -19.00
N THR A 48 -32.78 6.77 -18.12
CA THR A 48 -33.61 5.56 -18.23
C THR A 48 -34.34 5.31 -16.91
N SER A 49 -35.40 4.50 -16.87
CA SER A 49 -36.00 4.11 -15.58
C SER A 49 -35.17 2.98 -14.98
N CYS A 50 -34.71 3.15 -13.73
CA CYS A 50 -34.02 2.10 -12.99
C CYS A 50 -34.93 0.88 -12.82
N GLN A 51 -34.42 -0.30 -13.14
CA GLN A 51 -35.16 -1.55 -13.05
C GLN A 51 -34.88 -2.24 -11.69
N GLU A 52 -35.81 -3.08 -11.23
CA GLU A 52 -35.60 -3.88 -10.01
C GLU A 52 -34.31 -4.71 -10.07
N ASP A 53 -33.93 -5.14 -11.28
CA ASP A 53 -32.69 -5.87 -11.55
C ASP A 53 -31.44 -5.04 -11.21
N ASP A 54 -31.42 -3.73 -11.44
CA ASP A 54 -30.26 -2.87 -11.13
C ASP A 54 -29.98 -2.84 -9.62
N VAL A 55 -31.04 -2.83 -8.82
CA VAL A 55 -30.96 -2.86 -7.35
C VAL A 55 -30.44 -4.22 -6.87
N GLN A 56 -30.89 -5.31 -7.49
CA GLN A 56 -30.41 -6.66 -7.17
C GLN A 56 -28.92 -6.81 -7.50
N HIS A 57 -28.47 -6.31 -8.65
CA HIS A 57 -27.06 -6.37 -9.05
C HIS A 57 -26.15 -5.60 -8.07
N LEU A 58 -26.58 -4.43 -7.60
CA LEU A 58 -25.83 -3.68 -6.59
C LEU A 58 -25.77 -4.39 -5.24
N ASN A 59 -26.85 -5.05 -4.83
CA ASN A 59 -26.84 -5.86 -3.61
C ASN A 59 -25.89 -7.07 -3.72
N ALA A 60 -25.88 -7.74 -4.88
CA ALA A 60 -24.97 -8.84 -5.14
C ALA A 60 -23.51 -8.37 -5.13
N LEU A 61 -23.20 -7.28 -5.84
CA LEU A 61 -21.88 -6.67 -5.85
C LEU A 61 -21.40 -6.29 -4.45
N TYR A 62 -22.28 -5.67 -3.65
CA TYR A 62 -21.97 -5.26 -2.30
C TYR A 62 -21.64 -6.48 -1.40
N SER A 63 -22.46 -7.53 -1.49
CA SER A 63 -22.29 -8.75 -0.68
C SER A 63 -21.02 -9.50 -1.08
N ASP A 64 -20.74 -9.63 -2.38
CA ASP A 64 -19.51 -10.22 -2.89
C ASP A 64 -18.28 -9.43 -2.46
N PHE A 65 -18.35 -8.09 -2.51
CA PHE A 65 -17.26 -7.22 -2.08
C PHE A 65 -16.97 -7.34 -0.58
N GLU A 66 -18.00 -7.34 0.27
CA GLU A 66 -17.80 -7.52 1.71
C GLU A 66 -17.24 -8.91 2.04
N SER A 67 -17.74 -9.97 1.40
CA SER A 67 -17.22 -11.32 1.61
C SER A 67 -15.78 -11.47 1.15
N ARG A 68 -15.44 -10.94 -0.02
CA ARG A 68 -14.10 -11.07 -0.62
C ARG A 68 -13.01 -10.33 0.16
N PHE A 69 -13.37 -9.23 0.82
CA PHE A 69 -12.42 -8.37 1.53
C PHE A 69 -12.68 -8.30 3.04
N GLU A 70 -13.41 -9.29 3.58
CA GLU A 70 -13.79 -9.34 4.99
C GLU A 70 -12.58 -9.22 5.91
N ASP A 71 -11.49 -9.94 5.59
CA ASP A 71 -10.24 -9.93 6.34
C ASP A 71 -9.64 -8.51 6.47
N ILE A 72 -9.58 -7.74 5.39
CA ILE A 72 -9.05 -6.38 5.39
C ILE A 72 -10.06 -5.41 6.03
N LEU A 73 -11.34 -5.57 5.76
CA LEU A 73 -12.40 -4.70 6.28
C LEU A 73 -12.61 -4.86 7.80
N THR A 74 -12.38 -6.05 8.35
CA THR A 74 -12.49 -6.34 9.79
C THR A 74 -11.17 -6.17 10.54
N MET A 75 -10.03 -6.16 9.84
CA MET A 75 -8.69 -5.96 10.42
C MET A 75 -8.63 -4.78 11.41
N VAL A 76 -8.26 -5.04 12.65
CA VAL A 76 -8.05 -4.00 13.65
C VAL A 76 -6.63 -3.46 13.51
N ILE A 77 -6.52 -2.14 13.31
CA ILE A 77 -5.23 -1.45 13.26
C ILE A 77 -5.03 -0.77 14.61
N PRO A 78 -4.01 -1.16 15.40
CA PRO A 78 -3.70 -0.49 16.65
C PRO A 78 -3.53 1.03 16.45
N PRO A 79 -4.24 1.89 17.22
CA PRO A 79 -4.19 3.34 17.04
C PRO A 79 -2.79 3.94 17.11
N TRP A 80 -1.92 3.35 17.95
CA TRP A 80 -0.54 3.81 18.15
C TRP A 80 0.33 3.64 16.90
N ILE A 81 -0.06 2.80 15.92
CA ILE A 81 0.65 2.72 14.65
C ILE A 81 0.47 4.01 13.84
N ILE A 82 -0.71 4.62 13.91
CA ILE A 82 -1.01 5.87 13.20
C ILE A 82 -0.50 7.07 13.98
N ASN A 83 -0.71 7.07 15.30
CA ASN A 83 -0.29 8.14 16.18
C ASN A 83 0.23 7.58 17.52
N PRO A 84 1.53 7.25 17.63
CA PRO A 84 2.10 6.73 18.88
C PRO A 84 2.16 7.77 20.00
N TYR A 85 1.96 9.06 19.69
CA TYR A 85 1.96 10.17 20.64
C TYR A 85 0.55 10.59 21.06
N GLY A 86 -0.48 9.84 20.66
CA GLY A 86 -1.85 10.06 21.10
C GLY A 86 -2.08 9.57 22.53
N ASP A 87 -3.20 10.00 23.12
CA ASP A 87 -3.69 9.41 24.36
C ASP A 87 -4.26 8.01 24.05
N ILE A 88 -3.49 6.98 24.39
CA ILE A 88 -3.77 5.59 24.00
C ILE A 88 -3.74 4.70 25.24
N GLU A 89 -4.91 4.19 25.59
CA GLU A 89 -5.04 3.12 26.58
C GLU A 89 -4.71 1.78 25.92
N GLU A 90 -3.46 1.35 26.06
CA GLU A 90 -3.03 0.02 25.63
C GLU A 90 -3.14 -0.96 26.79
N THR A 91 -3.76 -2.13 26.57
CA THR A 91 -4.01 -3.14 27.62
C THR A 91 -2.98 -4.27 27.59
N ASN A 92 -2.27 -4.41 26.47
CA ASN A 92 -1.24 -5.43 26.34
C ASN A 92 0.05 -5.00 27.03
N VAL A 93 0.31 -5.58 28.20
CA VAL A 93 1.48 -5.33 29.05
C VAL A 93 2.81 -5.46 28.29
N ILE A 94 2.90 -6.34 27.30
CA ILE A 94 4.14 -6.60 26.54
C ILE A 94 4.55 -5.37 25.70
N ILE A 95 3.58 -4.55 25.27
CA ILE A 95 3.85 -3.36 24.45
C ILE A 95 3.77 -2.05 25.23
N GLN A 96 3.19 -2.05 26.44
CA GLN A 96 3.05 -0.83 27.25
C GLN A 96 4.40 -0.17 27.55
N GLU A 97 5.44 -0.95 27.86
CA GLU A 97 6.76 -0.40 28.21
C GLU A 97 7.39 0.35 27.03
N GLU A 98 7.54 -0.32 25.88
CA GLU A 98 8.05 0.31 24.65
C GLU A 98 7.16 1.48 24.19
N LEU A 99 5.84 1.36 24.31
CA LEU A 99 4.92 2.42 23.90
C LEU A 99 5.02 3.66 24.81
N THR A 100 5.24 3.46 26.11
CA THR A 100 5.43 4.55 27.07
C THR A 100 6.76 5.28 26.80
N GLU A 101 7.82 4.53 26.54
CA GLU A 101 9.12 5.12 26.19
C GLU A 101 9.05 5.87 24.85
N LEU A 102 8.42 5.27 23.83
CA LEU A 102 8.25 5.88 22.51
C LEU A 102 7.43 7.18 22.59
N SER A 103 6.28 7.15 23.29
CA SER A 103 5.34 8.27 23.38
C SER A 103 5.89 9.47 24.18
N THR A 104 6.86 9.23 25.06
CA THR A 104 7.55 10.28 25.83
C THR A 104 8.84 10.78 25.14
N ASN A 105 9.28 10.14 24.07
CA ASN A 105 10.49 10.54 23.35
C ASN A 105 10.25 11.75 22.42
N GLU A 106 10.63 12.94 22.89
CA GLU A 106 10.48 14.20 22.16
C GLU A 106 11.38 14.32 20.92
N GLU A 107 12.53 13.65 20.87
CA GLU A 107 13.40 13.66 19.68
C GLU A 107 12.74 12.90 18.52
N LEU A 108 12.22 11.71 18.80
CA LEU A 108 11.47 10.90 17.84
C LEU A 108 10.16 11.57 17.40
N LYS A 109 9.55 12.35 18.29
CA LYS A 109 8.32 13.12 17.98
C LYS A 109 8.56 14.18 16.92
N VAL A 110 9.74 14.78 16.87
CA VAL A 110 10.13 15.71 15.79
C VAL A 110 10.18 14.96 14.46
N GLN A 111 10.75 13.76 14.44
CA GLN A 111 10.88 12.94 13.23
C GLN A 111 9.53 12.42 12.73
N PHE A 112 8.59 12.15 13.65
CA PHE A 112 7.22 11.73 13.33
C PHE A 112 6.45 12.73 12.46
N LYS A 113 6.82 14.02 12.46
CA LYS A 113 6.21 15.06 11.60
C LYS A 113 6.28 14.75 10.10
N ASN A 114 7.22 13.90 9.68
CA ASN A 114 7.34 13.46 8.28
C ASN A 114 6.32 12.36 7.90
N GLY A 115 5.48 11.93 8.85
CA GLY A 115 4.43 10.95 8.68
C GLY A 115 4.79 9.58 9.28
N TYR A 116 3.77 8.89 9.80
CA TYR A 116 3.92 7.63 10.52
C TYR A 116 4.64 6.54 9.70
N GLN A 117 4.41 6.47 8.38
CA GLN A 117 5.06 5.44 7.56
C GLN A 117 6.58 5.62 7.52
N GLN A 118 7.07 6.85 7.33
CA GLN A 118 8.51 7.11 7.35
C GLN A 118 9.10 6.91 8.74
N PHE A 119 8.34 7.32 9.76
CA PHE A 119 8.69 7.13 11.17
C PHE A 119 8.86 5.67 11.56
N TRP A 120 8.05 4.74 11.07
CA TRP A 120 8.23 3.32 11.40
C TRP A 120 9.32 2.64 10.58
N LEU A 121 9.61 3.14 9.37
CA LEU A 121 10.57 2.54 8.43
C LEU A 121 12.03 3.00 8.60
N GLN A 122 12.31 3.84 9.60
CA GLN A 122 13.69 4.23 9.95
C GLN A 122 14.46 3.08 10.62
N ASN A 123 15.78 3.09 10.44
CA ASN A 123 16.67 1.98 10.80
C ASN A 123 16.82 1.74 12.31
N ASN A 124 16.60 2.77 13.13
CA ASN A 124 16.70 2.72 14.60
C ASN A 124 15.48 2.03 15.24
N ILE A 125 14.27 2.23 14.72
CA ILE A 125 13.03 1.72 15.34
C ILE A 125 13.03 0.20 15.53
N PRO A 126 13.44 -0.63 14.56
CA PRO A 126 13.54 -2.08 14.76
C PRO A 126 14.48 -2.51 15.88
N VAL A 127 15.45 -1.67 16.26
CA VAL A 127 16.46 -1.95 17.28
C VAL A 127 16.01 -1.42 18.63
N THR A 128 15.48 -0.20 18.68
CA THR A 128 15.06 0.47 19.92
C THR A 128 13.70 0.00 20.41
N TYR A 129 12.76 -0.28 19.50
CA TYR A 129 11.38 -0.71 19.82
C TYR A 129 10.99 -1.98 19.03
N PRO A 130 11.71 -3.09 19.25
CA PRO A 130 11.52 -4.31 18.47
C PRO A 130 10.11 -4.90 18.60
N VAL A 131 9.47 -4.82 19.77
CA VAL A 131 8.13 -5.39 19.97
C VAL A 131 7.08 -4.60 19.18
N LEU A 132 7.09 -3.26 19.30
CA LEU A 132 6.20 -2.39 18.52
C LEU A 132 6.44 -2.54 17.03
N TRP A 133 7.71 -2.57 16.60
CA TRP A 133 8.07 -2.76 15.21
C TRP A 133 7.55 -4.08 14.63
N ASN A 134 7.66 -5.18 15.39
CA ASN A 134 7.20 -6.49 14.95
C ASN A 134 5.70 -6.55 14.62
N ILE A 135 4.91 -5.69 15.28
CA ILE A 135 3.48 -5.53 15.00
C ILE A 135 3.28 -4.55 13.84
N ALA A 136 3.87 -3.35 13.91
CA ALA A 136 3.71 -2.30 12.91
C ALA A 136 4.11 -2.76 11.49
N ARG A 137 5.23 -3.50 11.37
CA ARG A 137 5.74 -3.98 10.08
C ARG A 137 4.74 -4.86 9.32
N LYS A 138 3.89 -5.61 10.03
CA LYS A 138 2.86 -6.45 9.40
C LYS A 138 1.87 -5.61 8.61
N PHE A 139 1.57 -4.39 9.08
CA PHE A 139 0.66 -3.48 8.40
C PHE A 139 1.31 -2.64 7.32
N LEU A 140 2.60 -2.33 7.47
CA LEU A 140 3.32 -1.36 6.64
C LEU A 140 4.12 -1.99 5.48
N ILE A 141 4.61 -3.22 5.64
CA ILE A 141 5.46 -3.90 4.63
C ILE A 141 4.67 -4.88 3.76
N SER A 142 3.52 -5.35 4.25
CA SER A 142 2.70 -6.32 3.51
C SER A 142 2.30 -5.82 2.13
N PHE A 143 2.24 -6.75 1.17
CA PHE A 143 1.81 -6.50 -0.21
C PHE A 143 0.35 -6.92 -0.38
N PRO A 144 -0.61 -5.99 -0.27
CA PRO A 144 -2.03 -6.33 -0.25
C PRO A 144 -2.63 -6.53 -1.65
N SER A 145 -1.84 -6.34 -2.71
CA SER A 145 -2.27 -6.60 -4.09
C SER A 145 -1.18 -7.31 -4.88
N SER A 146 -1.58 -8.03 -5.92
CA SER A 146 -0.68 -8.71 -6.84
C SER A 146 0.11 -7.75 -7.73
N TYR A 147 -0.17 -6.45 -7.71
CA TYR A 147 0.41 -5.46 -8.63
C TYR A 147 1.94 -5.52 -8.69
N LEU A 148 2.60 -5.56 -7.54
CA LEU A 148 4.07 -5.58 -7.48
C LEU A 148 4.64 -6.89 -8.02
N VAL A 149 3.92 -7.99 -7.82
CA VAL A 149 4.26 -9.32 -8.33
C VAL A 149 4.08 -9.36 -9.85
N GLU A 150 2.93 -8.90 -10.36
CA GLU A 150 2.63 -8.81 -11.80
C GLU A 150 3.63 -7.91 -12.54
N ARG A 151 3.99 -6.78 -11.94
CA ARG A 151 5.04 -5.90 -12.48
C ARG A 151 6.41 -6.59 -12.48
N GLY A 152 6.73 -7.32 -11.41
CA GLY A 152 7.93 -8.16 -11.31
C GLY A 152 8.01 -9.15 -12.47
N PHE A 153 6.97 -9.95 -12.68
CA PHE A 153 6.89 -10.91 -13.78
C PHE A 153 6.96 -10.25 -15.15
N SER A 154 6.32 -9.10 -15.32
CA SER A 154 6.38 -8.33 -16.56
C SER A 154 7.80 -7.87 -16.86
N ALA A 155 8.54 -7.40 -15.85
CA ALA A 155 9.95 -7.01 -15.99
C ALA A 155 10.83 -8.21 -16.34
N VAL A 156 10.66 -9.35 -15.64
CA VAL A 156 11.39 -10.60 -15.93
C VAL A 156 11.13 -11.05 -17.37
N THR A 157 9.87 -11.06 -17.80
CA THR A 157 9.48 -11.48 -19.16
C THR A 157 10.16 -10.59 -20.20
N ASN A 158 10.15 -9.27 -20.00
CA ASN A 158 10.81 -8.32 -20.89
C ASN A 158 12.33 -8.53 -20.97
N LEU A 159 12.98 -8.79 -19.83
CA LEU A 159 14.42 -9.08 -19.77
C LEU A 159 14.77 -10.39 -20.49
N LEU A 160 14.02 -11.45 -20.27
CA LEU A 160 14.29 -12.78 -20.85
C LEU A 160 13.92 -12.90 -22.33
N THR A 161 13.08 -12.00 -22.85
CA THR A 161 12.63 -12.02 -24.25
C THR A 161 13.27 -10.88 -25.05
N LYS A 162 12.79 -9.65 -24.88
CA LYS A 162 13.15 -8.49 -25.71
C LYS A 162 14.55 -7.96 -25.44
N LYS A 163 15.07 -8.13 -24.22
CA LYS A 163 16.37 -7.56 -23.81
C LYS A 163 17.44 -8.60 -23.45
N ARG A 164 17.19 -9.89 -23.77
CA ARG A 164 18.06 -11.02 -23.36
C ARG A 164 19.52 -10.87 -23.77
N ASN A 165 19.77 -10.31 -24.96
CA ASN A 165 21.12 -10.15 -25.50
C ASN A 165 21.83 -8.89 -24.98
N ARG A 166 21.15 -8.05 -24.19
CA ARG A 166 21.66 -6.75 -23.73
C ARG A 166 21.73 -6.64 -22.21
N LEU A 167 20.77 -7.22 -21.50
CA LEU A 167 20.61 -7.12 -20.05
C LEU A 167 20.62 -8.50 -19.41
N ASP A 168 21.10 -8.55 -18.18
CA ASP A 168 21.23 -9.77 -17.39
C ASP A 168 20.41 -9.67 -16.08
N ILE A 169 19.56 -10.67 -15.89
CA ILE A 169 18.61 -10.71 -14.78
C ILE A 169 19.26 -11.03 -13.43
N ILE A 170 20.36 -11.80 -13.41
CA ILE A 170 20.90 -12.43 -12.19
C ILE A 170 22.11 -11.65 -11.62
N SER A 171 23.07 -11.34 -12.49
CA SER A 171 24.43 -10.93 -12.12
C SER A 171 24.65 -9.43 -12.16
N ARG A 172 23.93 -8.69 -13.03
CA ARG A 172 24.15 -7.24 -13.24
C ARG A 172 23.19 -6.34 -12.46
N GLY A 173 22.19 -6.92 -11.81
CA GLY A 173 21.18 -6.16 -11.06
C GLY A 173 20.16 -5.42 -11.93
N ASP A 174 20.05 -5.74 -13.23
CA ASP A 174 19.15 -5.04 -14.16
C ASP A 174 17.68 -5.16 -13.77
N LEU A 175 17.29 -6.31 -13.21
CA LEU A 175 15.94 -6.50 -12.66
C LEU A 175 15.68 -5.54 -11.49
N ARG A 176 16.64 -5.41 -10.57
CA ARG A 176 16.51 -4.51 -9.42
C ARG A 176 16.42 -3.06 -9.86
N LEU A 177 17.25 -2.64 -10.82
CA LEU A 177 17.18 -1.29 -11.40
C LEU A 177 15.85 -1.03 -12.12
N THR A 178 15.29 -2.04 -12.79
CA THR A 178 13.99 -1.92 -13.48
C THR A 178 12.82 -1.80 -12.50
N LEU A 179 12.87 -2.49 -11.36
CA LEU A 179 11.77 -2.55 -10.39
C LEU A 179 11.82 -1.48 -9.31
N THR A 180 12.90 -0.70 -9.22
CA THR A 180 13.09 0.30 -8.17
C THR A 180 13.39 1.68 -8.76
N LYS A 181 13.29 2.72 -7.94
CA LYS A 181 13.72 4.08 -8.31
C LYS A 181 15.22 4.31 -8.09
N LEU A 182 16.00 3.24 -7.94
CA LEU A 182 17.44 3.35 -7.76
C LEU A 182 18.07 3.85 -9.06
N THR A 183 18.82 4.95 -8.97
CA THR A 183 19.62 5.44 -10.08
C THR A 183 21.05 4.89 -9.97
N PRO A 184 21.65 4.42 -11.07
CA PRO A 184 23.05 4.03 -11.06
C PRO A 184 23.92 5.25 -10.76
N ASN A 185 24.98 5.07 -9.96
CA ASN A 185 25.96 6.12 -9.72
C ASN A 185 26.88 6.24 -10.94
N VAL A 186 26.45 7.05 -11.91
CA VAL A 186 27.14 7.24 -13.19
C VAL A 186 28.54 7.80 -12.99
N ASP A 187 28.74 8.71 -12.05
CA ASP A 187 30.06 9.32 -11.79
C ASP A 187 31.08 8.27 -11.35
N ASN A 188 30.69 7.38 -10.45
CA ASN A 188 31.55 6.26 -10.03
C ASN A 188 31.83 5.27 -11.17
N LEU A 189 30.85 5.06 -12.06
CA LEU A 189 31.05 4.21 -13.24
C LEU A 189 32.05 4.84 -14.23
N LEU A 190 31.97 6.15 -14.45
CA LEU A 190 32.90 6.89 -15.31
C LEU A 190 34.33 6.84 -14.75
N LEU A 191 34.51 7.01 -13.44
CA LEU A 191 35.83 6.91 -12.80
C LEU A 191 36.48 5.53 -12.94
N LYS A 192 35.67 4.47 -13.01
CA LYS A 192 36.14 3.09 -13.15
C LYS A 192 36.30 2.64 -14.61
N HIS A 193 35.86 3.47 -15.56
CA HIS A 193 35.89 3.12 -16.98
C HIS A 193 37.31 3.32 -17.54
N GLN A 194 38.07 2.23 -17.71
CA GLN A 194 39.29 2.27 -18.51
C GLN A 194 38.93 2.37 -20.00
N VAL A 195 39.41 3.43 -20.66
CA VAL A 195 39.29 3.57 -22.11
C VAL A 195 40.15 2.48 -22.76
N HIS A 196 39.54 1.59 -23.52
CA HIS A 196 40.30 0.64 -24.33
C HIS A 196 41.09 1.42 -25.38
N PRO A 197 42.43 1.27 -25.45
CA PRO A 197 43.19 1.84 -26.54
C PRO A 197 42.78 1.15 -27.84
N SER A 198 42.39 1.95 -28.83
CA SER A 198 42.15 1.50 -30.20
C SER A 198 43.46 1.02 -30.84
N HIS A 199 43.44 -0.17 -31.45
CA HIS A 199 44.54 -0.72 -32.25
C HIS A 199 44.62 -0.07 -33.64
#